data_AF-A0A959U103-F1
#
_entry.id   AF-A0A959U103-F1
#
_cell.length_a   1.000
_cell.length_b   1.000
_cell.length_c   1.000
_cell.angle_alpha   90.00
_cell.angle_beta   90.00
_cell.angle_gamma   90.00
#
_symmetry.space_group_name_H-M   'P 1'
#
loop_
_entity.id
_entity.type
_entity.pdbx_description
1 polymer ?
#
loop_
_entity_poly.entity_id
_entity_poly.type
_entity_poly.pdbx_seq_one_letter_code
_entity_poly.pdbx_strand_id
1 'polypeptide(L)'
;MITETNIDQQLMQDINRKLDLLLEGMQEQQQQKEQVNDLMADAGHIVKDLTQTATLQLDQSGVQVDQELVGEMLLKLLRNLDNINGMLDMLESFSDLSKDAEKIIQNASMDATEKLDALHRKGYFRFAGEMGTVMDRVVEHFSTDDIRDLADNVVNILETVKRITQPDMMEAVNNAIVIFRNVETQDVPEMGLFRVMRELNSREAKKGLGFFVTFLKNLGKQELISHPTQKQ
;
A
#
# COMPACT_ATOMS: atom_id res chain seq x y z
N MET A 1 -25.80 -11.19 40.17
CA MET A 1 -24.91 -11.83 41.17
C MET A 1 -24.89 -13.37 41.14
N ILE A 2 -25.75 -14.08 40.38
CA ILE A 2 -25.69 -15.57 40.29
C ILE A 2 -25.02 -16.06 38.98
N THR A 3 -24.87 -15.18 37.98
CA THR A 3 -24.31 -15.51 36.66
C THR A 3 -22.78 -15.34 36.56
N GLU A 4 -22.18 -14.39 37.27
CA GLU A 4 -20.71 -14.22 37.29
C GLU A 4 -19.99 -15.40 37.94
N THR A 5 -20.54 -15.94 39.04
CA THR A 5 -19.95 -17.07 39.77
C THR A 5 -19.87 -18.35 38.92
N ASN A 6 -20.78 -18.51 37.95
CA ASN A 6 -20.83 -19.69 37.10
C ASN A 6 -19.81 -19.63 35.95
N ILE A 7 -19.55 -18.42 35.43
CA ILE A 7 -18.54 -18.18 34.38
C ILE A 7 -17.13 -18.38 34.95
N ASP A 8 -16.88 -17.88 36.17
CA ASP A 8 -15.59 -18.09 36.85
C ASP A 8 -15.34 -19.56 37.19
N GLN A 9 -16.39 -20.31 37.57
CA GLN A 9 -16.29 -21.75 37.82
C GLN A 9 -16.02 -22.56 36.54
N GLN A 10 -16.66 -22.21 35.42
CA GLN A 10 -16.38 -22.86 34.14
C GLN A 10 -14.97 -22.55 33.62
N LEU A 11 -14.50 -21.31 33.79
CA LEU A 11 -13.14 -20.92 33.41
C LEU A 11 -12.09 -21.69 34.23
N MET A 12 -12.30 -21.79 35.56
CA MET A 12 -11.43 -22.58 36.45
C MET A 12 -11.40 -24.06 36.07
N GLN A 13 -12.53 -24.66 35.69
CA GLN A 13 -12.59 -26.06 35.26
C GLN A 13 -11.88 -26.29 33.92
N ASP A 14 -12.04 -25.40 32.95
CA ASP A 14 -11.36 -25.53 31.65
C ASP A 14 -9.85 -25.28 31.77
N ILE A 15 -9.42 -24.36 32.63
CA ILE A 15 -8.01 -24.14 32.96
C ILE A 15 -7.41 -25.37 33.66
N ASN A 16 -8.09 -25.93 34.67
CA ASN A 16 -7.60 -27.13 35.35
C ASN A 16 -7.45 -28.30 34.38
N ARG A 17 -8.42 -28.52 33.49
CA ARG A 17 -8.33 -29.59 32.49
C ARG A 17 -7.17 -29.37 31.50
N LYS A 18 -6.91 -28.12 31.11
CA LYS A 18 -5.76 -27.79 30.25
C LYS A 18 -4.42 -27.94 30.98
N LEU A 19 -4.37 -27.59 32.27
CA LEU A 19 -3.21 -27.82 33.13
C LEU A 19 -2.95 -29.30 33.34
N ASP A 20 -4.00 -30.11 33.52
CA ASP A 20 -3.89 -31.56 33.64
C ASP A 20 -3.36 -32.20 32.35
N LEU A 21 -3.86 -31.78 31.18
CA LEU A 21 -3.35 -32.23 29.88
C LEU A 21 -1.89 -31.80 29.63
N LEU A 22 -1.50 -30.60 30.08
CA LEU A 22 -0.11 -30.14 30.02
C LEU A 22 0.79 -30.89 31.01
N LEU A 23 0.29 -31.20 32.21
CA LEU A 23 0.99 -32.01 33.21
C LEU A 23 1.21 -33.44 32.72
N GLU A 24 0.21 -34.04 32.08
CA GLU A 24 0.29 -35.36 31.46
C GLU A 24 1.31 -35.37 30.30
N GLY A 25 1.27 -34.37 29.41
CA GLY A 25 2.28 -34.20 28.36
C GLY A 25 3.69 -33.94 28.89
N MET A 26 3.83 -33.22 30.01
CA MET A 26 5.11 -33.02 30.69
C MET A 26 5.65 -34.30 31.34
N GLN A 27 4.77 -35.21 31.79
CA GLN A 27 5.17 -36.51 32.34
C GLN A 27 5.70 -37.44 31.25
N GLU A 28 5.05 -37.53 30.09
CA GLU A 28 5.56 -38.32 28.96
C GLU A 28 6.93 -37.83 28.48
N GLN A 29 7.12 -36.50 28.44
CA GLN A 29 8.40 -35.90 28.07
C GLN A 29 9.51 -36.20 29.09
N GLN A 30 9.18 -36.29 30.39
CA GLN A 30 10.15 -36.66 31.43
C GLN A 30 10.57 -38.13 31.31
N GLN A 31 9.65 -39.04 30.99
CA GLN A 31 9.98 -40.46 30.82
C GLN A 31 10.90 -40.70 29.63
N GLN A 32 10.72 -39.97 28.52
CA GLN A 32 11.66 -40.03 27.39
C GLN A 32 13.06 -39.55 27.77
N LYS A 33 13.16 -38.48 28.58
CA LYS A 33 14.45 -37.98 29.10
C LYS A 33 15.14 -38.98 30.03
N GLU A 34 14.39 -39.70 30.84
CA GLU A 34 14.93 -40.77 31.69
C GLU A 34 15.46 -41.94 30.86
N GLN A 35 14.74 -42.36 29.82
CA GLN A 35 15.19 -43.42 28.91
C GLN A 35 16.46 -43.02 28.14
N VAL A 36 16.57 -41.76 27.71
CA VAL A 36 17.77 -41.24 27.06
C VAL A 36 18.96 -41.19 28.02
N ASN A 37 18.74 -40.79 29.28
CA ASN A 37 19.78 -40.78 30.30
C ASN A 37 20.31 -42.18 30.64
N ASP A 38 19.42 -43.18 30.65
CA ASP A 38 19.80 -44.59 30.87
C ASP A 38 20.63 -45.13 29.68
N LEU A 39 20.22 -44.81 28.44
CA LEU A 39 20.99 -45.12 27.24
C LEU A 39 22.36 -44.42 27.21
N MET A 40 22.48 -43.20 27.73
CA MET A 40 23.78 -42.52 27.88
C MET A 40 24.70 -43.20 28.89
N ALA A 41 24.14 -43.73 29.97
CA ALA A 41 24.89 -44.47 30.98
C ALA A 41 25.48 -45.76 30.38
N ASP A 42 24.69 -46.49 29.59
CA ASP A 42 25.14 -47.71 28.90
C ASP A 42 26.10 -47.42 27.72
N ALA A 43 25.93 -46.27 27.05
CA ALA A 43 26.81 -45.86 25.94
C ALA A 43 28.26 -45.64 26.36
N GLY A 44 28.54 -45.36 27.64
CA GLY A 44 29.90 -45.22 28.17
C GLY A 44 30.80 -46.43 27.89
N HIS A 45 30.22 -47.63 27.82
CA HIS A 45 30.95 -48.85 27.45
C HIS A 45 31.25 -48.94 25.95
N ILE A 46 30.29 -48.56 25.09
CA ILE A 46 30.42 -48.63 23.62
C ILE A 46 31.36 -47.54 23.08
N VAL A 47 31.39 -46.36 23.72
CA VAL A 47 32.30 -45.26 23.36
C VAL A 47 33.76 -45.67 23.41
N LYS A 48 34.14 -46.53 24.36
CA LYS A 48 35.51 -47.04 24.49
C LYS A 48 35.95 -47.86 23.27
N ASP A 49 35.06 -48.68 22.72
CA ASP A 49 35.37 -49.55 21.59
C ASP A 49 35.34 -48.76 20.26
N LEU A 50 34.44 -47.78 20.15
CA LEU A 50 34.34 -46.90 18.98
C LEU A 50 35.53 -45.93 18.88
N THR A 51 36.00 -45.36 20.00
CA THR A 51 37.18 -44.49 20.01
C THR A 51 38.43 -45.23 19.57
N GLN A 52 38.64 -46.45 20.09
CA GLN A 52 39.77 -47.29 19.68
C GLN A 52 39.74 -47.60 18.18
N THR A 53 38.55 -47.88 17.63
CA THR A 53 38.36 -48.17 16.21
C THR A 53 38.54 -46.93 15.32
N ALA A 54 38.00 -45.78 15.74
CA ALA A 54 38.12 -44.52 15.01
C ALA A 54 39.57 -44.02 14.97
N THR A 55 40.29 -44.08 16.08
CA THR A 55 41.71 -43.68 16.14
C THR A 55 42.57 -44.57 15.24
N LEU A 56 42.33 -45.89 15.21
CA LEU A 56 43.03 -46.82 14.31
C LEU A 56 42.83 -46.48 12.82
N GLN A 57 41.62 -46.09 12.42
CA GLN A 57 41.30 -45.74 11.02
C GLN A 57 41.80 -44.34 10.63
N LEU A 58 41.81 -43.40 11.57
CA LEU A 58 42.26 -42.01 11.36
C LEU A 58 43.80 -41.92 11.29
N ASP A 59 44.52 -42.71 12.09
CA ASP A 59 45.98 -42.84 12.02
C ASP A 59 46.41 -43.42 10.66
N GLN A 60 45.64 -44.39 10.13
CA GLN A 60 45.83 -44.94 8.79
C GLN A 60 45.59 -43.91 7.66
N SER A 61 44.85 -42.84 7.95
CA SER A 61 44.56 -41.73 7.02
C SER A 61 45.49 -40.52 7.23
N GLY A 62 46.49 -40.63 8.11
CA GLY A 62 47.48 -39.59 8.39
C GLY A 62 46.99 -38.44 9.27
N VAL A 63 45.83 -38.59 9.93
CA VAL A 63 45.26 -37.58 10.83
C VAL A 63 45.57 -37.99 12.27
N GLN A 64 46.51 -37.30 12.93
CA GLN A 64 46.77 -37.49 14.36
C GLN A 64 45.61 -36.92 15.16
N VAL A 65 44.76 -37.80 15.68
CA VAL A 65 43.65 -37.42 16.57
C VAL A 65 43.85 -38.08 17.93
N ASP A 66 43.83 -37.26 18.97
CA ASP A 66 43.95 -37.71 20.35
C ASP A 66 42.75 -38.59 20.75
N GLN A 67 43.03 -39.78 21.27
CA GLN A 67 42.02 -40.77 21.66
C GLN A 67 41.09 -40.23 22.76
N GLU A 68 41.62 -39.40 23.66
CA GLU A 68 40.84 -38.77 24.74
C GLU A 68 39.88 -37.70 24.19
N LEU A 69 40.33 -36.94 23.19
CA LEU A 69 39.53 -35.90 22.53
C LEU A 69 38.34 -36.48 21.74
N VAL A 70 38.55 -37.61 21.06
CA VAL A 70 37.46 -38.32 20.34
C VAL A 70 36.41 -38.85 21.34
N GLY A 71 36.86 -39.40 22.47
CA GLY A 71 35.97 -39.89 23.52
C GLY A 71 35.15 -38.78 24.16
N GLU A 72 35.78 -37.66 24.51
CA GLU A 72 35.08 -36.49 25.01
C GLU A 72 34.06 -35.92 24.01
N MET A 73 34.39 -35.90 22.73
CA MET A 73 33.50 -35.40 21.69
C MET A 73 32.28 -36.32 21.53
N LEU A 74 32.47 -37.65 21.53
CA LEU A 74 31.38 -38.62 21.50
C LEU A 74 30.49 -38.49 22.75
N LEU A 75 31.08 -38.33 23.93
CA LEU A 75 30.33 -38.07 25.16
C LEU A 75 29.55 -36.75 25.11
N LYS A 76 30.15 -35.67 24.58
CA LYS A 76 29.47 -34.38 24.40
C LYS A 76 28.32 -34.47 23.39
N LEU A 77 28.45 -35.26 22.33
CA LEU A 77 27.39 -35.53 21.36
C LEU A 77 26.26 -36.33 22.00
N LEU A 78 26.58 -37.43 22.69
CA LEU A 78 25.61 -38.26 23.41
C LEU A 78 24.87 -37.43 24.46
N ARG A 79 25.59 -36.68 25.29
CA ARG A 79 25.02 -35.81 26.34
C ARG A 79 24.14 -34.69 25.82
N ASN A 80 24.37 -34.25 24.58
CA ASN A 80 23.59 -33.20 23.95
C ASN A 80 22.63 -33.74 22.88
N LEU A 81 22.34 -35.05 22.84
CA LEU A 81 21.41 -35.63 21.87
C LEU A 81 20.04 -34.94 21.90
N ASP A 82 19.54 -34.58 23.08
CA ASP A 82 18.29 -33.81 23.22
C ASP A 82 18.35 -32.44 22.51
N ASN A 83 19.48 -31.74 22.62
CA ASN A 83 19.67 -30.46 21.94
C ASN A 83 19.82 -30.64 20.43
N ILE A 84 20.42 -31.74 19.98
CA ILE A 84 20.56 -32.08 18.56
C ILE A 84 19.19 -32.46 17.98
N ASN A 85 18.40 -33.25 18.69
CA ASN A 85 17.02 -33.58 18.31
C ASN A 85 16.17 -32.33 18.21
N GLY A 86 16.21 -31.44 19.21
CA GLY A 86 15.49 -30.16 19.12
C GLY A 86 15.93 -29.29 17.94
N MET A 87 17.19 -29.36 17.53
CA MET A 87 17.69 -28.67 16.33
C MET A 87 17.18 -29.33 15.03
N LEU A 88 17.09 -30.66 15.00
CA LEU A 88 16.54 -31.42 13.86
C LEU A 88 15.04 -31.16 13.71
N ASP A 89 14.28 -31.13 14.80
CA ASP A 89 12.85 -30.80 14.80
C ASP A 89 12.61 -29.36 14.30
N MET A 90 13.51 -28.43 14.66
CA MET A 90 13.49 -27.05 14.15
C MET A 90 13.78 -26.99 12.65
N LEU A 91 14.71 -27.81 12.15
CA LEU A 91 15.02 -27.93 10.72
C LEU A 91 13.86 -28.55 9.94
N GLU A 92 13.17 -29.53 10.51
CA GLU A 92 11.96 -30.13 9.94
C GLU A 92 10.84 -29.08 9.84
N SER A 93 10.61 -28.34 10.93
CA SER A 93 9.65 -27.23 10.98
C SER A 93 9.98 -26.13 9.95
N PHE A 94 11.26 -25.80 9.77
CA PHE A 94 11.68 -24.83 8.75
C PHE A 94 11.50 -25.38 7.33
N SER A 95 11.82 -26.65 7.10
CA SER A 95 11.56 -27.35 5.84
C SER A 95 10.07 -27.30 5.50
N ASP A 96 9.19 -27.57 6.46
CA ASP A 96 7.76 -27.59 6.23
C ASP A 96 7.19 -26.18 6.03
N LEU A 97 7.65 -25.21 6.80
CA LEU A 97 7.36 -23.79 6.56
C LEU A 97 7.79 -23.36 5.15
N SER A 98 8.95 -23.82 4.67
CA SER A 98 9.46 -23.47 3.33
C SER A 98 8.57 -24.04 2.21
N LYS A 99 8.10 -25.27 2.37
CA LYS A 99 7.15 -25.92 1.44
C LYS A 99 5.79 -25.23 1.46
N ASP A 100 5.33 -24.80 2.63
CA ASP A 100 4.07 -24.09 2.77
C ASP A 100 4.15 -22.67 2.22
N ALA A 101 5.26 -21.97 2.43
CA ALA A 101 5.55 -20.67 1.86
C ALA A 101 5.57 -20.73 0.32
N GLU A 102 6.16 -21.78 -0.27
CA GLU A 102 6.19 -21.98 -1.72
C GLU A 102 4.77 -22.05 -2.30
N LYS A 103 3.86 -22.81 -1.68
CA LYS A 103 2.45 -22.92 -2.11
C LYS A 103 1.70 -21.60 -1.95
N ILE A 104 1.92 -20.87 -0.85
CA ILE A 104 1.30 -19.55 -0.61
C ILE A 104 1.76 -18.54 -1.66
N ILE A 105 3.07 -18.48 -1.95
CA ILE A 105 3.65 -17.60 -2.96
C ILE A 105 3.10 -17.94 -4.35
N GLN A 106 3.01 -19.24 -4.69
CA GLN A 106 2.49 -19.66 -5.99
C GLN A 106 1.03 -19.21 -6.19
N ASN A 107 0.16 -19.45 -5.21
CA ASN A 107 -1.24 -19.02 -5.27
C ASN A 107 -1.38 -17.49 -5.28
N ALA A 108 -0.62 -16.78 -4.44
CA ALA A 108 -0.63 -15.32 -4.42
C ALA A 108 -0.08 -14.71 -5.73
N SER A 109 0.88 -15.37 -6.37
CA SER A 109 1.46 -14.91 -7.64
C SER A 109 0.47 -14.98 -8.80
N MET A 110 -0.40 -15.99 -8.82
CA MET A 110 -1.42 -16.15 -9.85
C MET A 110 -2.46 -15.03 -9.73
N ASP A 111 -2.98 -14.81 -8.52
CA ASP A 111 -3.95 -13.74 -8.23
C ASP A 111 -3.36 -12.35 -8.47
N ALA A 112 -2.09 -12.15 -8.11
CA ALA A 112 -1.38 -10.90 -8.35
C ALA A 112 -1.19 -10.66 -9.86
N THR A 113 -0.78 -11.69 -10.60
CA THR A 113 -0.60 -11.59 -12.06
C THR A 113 -1.91 -11.27 -12.76
N GLU A 114 -3.02 -11.91 -12.37
CA GLU A 114 -4.33 -11.65 -12.96
C GLU A 114 -4.82 -10.22 -12.65
N LYS A 115 -4.62 -9.73 -11.42
CA LYS A 115 -4.94 -8.34 -11.06
C LYS A 115 -4.06 -7.34 -11.80
N LEU A 116 -2.76 -7.59 -11.89
CA LEU A 116 -1.82 -6.74 -12.62
C LEU A 116 -2.11 -6.73 -14.12
N ASP A 117 -2.47 -7.87 -14.70
CA ASP A 117 -2.92 -7.95 -16.10
C ASP A 117 -4.23 -7.19 -16.30
N ALA A 118 -5.20 -7.34 -15.41
CA ALA A 118 -6.44 -6.58 -15.47
C ALA A 118 -6.20 -5.05 -15.41
N LEU A 119 -5.25 -4.59 -14.58
CA LEU A 119 -4.83 -3.19 -14.52
C LEU A 119 -4.13 -2.77 -15.82
N HIS A 120 -3.26 -3.62 -16.35
CA HIS A 120 -2.55 -3.39 -17.61
C HIS A 120 -3.53 -3.27 -18.80
N ARG A 121 -4.44 -4.23 -18.98
CA ARG A 121 -5.44 -4.22 -20.06
C ARG A 121 -6.39 -3.04 -19.97
N LYS A 122 -6.77 -2.63 -18.76
CA LYS A 122 -7.57 -1.41 -18.53
C LYS A 122 -6.77 -0.12 -18.76
N GLY A 123 -5.46 -0.23 -19.01
CA GLY A 123 -4.61 0.91 -19.37
C GLY A 123 -4.13 1.73 -18.17
N TYR A 124 -4.27 1.24 -16.92
CA TYR A 124 -3.87 2.00 -15.73
C TYR A 124 -2.38 2.36 -15.75
N PHE A 125 -1.51 1.45 -16.18
CA PHE A 125 -0.07 1.76 -16.28
C PHE A 125 0.23 2.81 -17.34
N ARG A 126 -0.47 2.78 -18.48
CA ARG A 126 -0.35 3.81 -19.51
C ARG A 126 -0.82 5.16 -18.98
N PHE A 127 -1.99 5.20 -18.35
CA PHE A 127 -2.53 6.40 -17.74
C PHE A 127 -1.59 6.99 -16.68
N ALA A 128 -1.04 6.16 -15.79
CA ALA A 128 -0.08 6.60 -14.78
C ALA A 128 1.20 7.16 -15.41
N GLY A 129 1.72 6.52 -16.48
CA GLY A 129 2.85 7.02 -17.23
C GLY A 129 2.58 8.39 -17.89
N GLU A 130 1.43 8.54 -18.55
CA GLU A 130 1.02 9.81 -19.15
C GLU A 130 0.81 10.92 -18.10
N MET A 131 0.23 10.58 -16.95
CA MET A 131 0.11 11.51 -15.82
C MET A 131 1.48 11.95 -15.31
N GLY A 132 2.46 11.04 -15.28
CA GLY A 132 3.86 11.36 -14.99
C GLY A 132 4.43 12.39 -15.97
N THR A 133 4.24 12.18 -17.28
CA THR A 133 4.67 13.13 -18.32
C THR A 133 3.99 14.49 -18.18
N VAL A 134 2.69 14.53 -17.84
CA VAL A 134 1.98 15.78 -17.57
C VAL A 134 2.57 16.50 -16.37
N MET A 135 2.81 15.78 -15.27
CA MET A 135 3.44 16.34 -14.07
C MET A 135 4.85 16.86 -14.36
N ASP A 136 5.63 16.15 -15.16
CA ASP A 136 6.99 16.55 -15.55
C ASP A 136 6.96 17.87 -16.33
N ARG A 137 6.08 18.00 -17.33
CA ARG A 137 5.89 19.26 -18.07
C ARG A 137 5.41 20.41 -17.19
N VAL A 138 4.56 20.11 -16.21
CA VAL A 138 4.12 21.10 -15.21
C VAL A 138 5.31 21.55 -14.37
N VAL A 139 6.13 20.63 -13.86
CA VAL A 139 7.33 20.98 -13.07
C VAL A 139 8.39 21.70 -13.90
N GLU A 140 8.53 21.39 -15.19
CA GLU A 140 9.43 22.12 -16.10
C GLU A 140 9.00 23.57 -16.34
N HIS A 141 7.70 23.84 -16.41
CA HIS A 141 7.16 25.15 -16.77
C HIS A 141 6.74 26.00 -15.57
N PHE A 142 6.42 25.36 -14.45
CA PHE A 142 5.99 26.03 -13.22
C PHE A 142 7.06 25.82 -12.15
N SER A 143 7.52 26.93 -11.60
CA SER A 143 8.44 26.89 -10.46
C SER A 143 7.76 26.31 -9.22
N THR A 144 8.55 25.93 -8.21
CA THR A 144 8.01 25.48 -6.92
C THR A 144 7.13 26.54 -6.26
N ASP A 145 7.42 27.83 -6.50
CA ASP A 145 6.62 28.94 -5.99
C ASP A 145 5.28 29.03 -6.73
N ASP A 146 5.26 28.83 -8.05
CA ASP A 146 4.00 28.81 -8.83
C ASP A 146 3.07 27.66 -8.40
N ILE A 147 3.64 26.50 -8.08
CA ILE A 147 2.87 25.36 -7.57
C ILE A 147 2.30 25.65 -6.17
N ARG A 148 3.05 26.40 -5.36
CA ARG A 148 2.63 26.79 -4.00
C ARG A 148 1.49 27.80 -4.06
N ASP A 149 1.62 28.81 -4.90
CA ASP A 149 0.57 29.80 -5.16
C ASP A 149 -0.69 29.12 -5.73
N LEU A 150 -0.53 28.13 -6.61
CA LEU A 150 -1.64 27.31 -7.09
C LEU A 150 -2.31 26.52 -5.96
N ALA A 151 -1.53 25.88 -5.09
CA ALA A 151 -2.04 25.09 -3.97
C ALA A 151 -2.82 25.96 -2.98
N ASP A 152 -2.32 27.16 -2.68
CA ASP A 152 -2.97 28.11 -1.77
C ASP A 152 -4.28 28.67 -2.37
N ASN A 153 -4.37 28.75 -3.70
CA ASN A 153 -5.54 29.25 -4.42
C ASN A 153 -6.42 28.14 -5.04
N VAL A 154 -6.12 26.86 -4.81
CA VAL A 154 -6.78 25.75 -5.49
C VAL A 154 -8.29 25.73 -5.22
N VAL A 155 -8.71 26.08 -4.00
CA VAL A 155 -10.13 26.14 -3.62
C VAL A 155 -10.85 27.23 -4.43
N ASN A 156 -10.28 28.44 -4.54
CA ASN A 156 -10.86 29.55 -5.30
C ASN A 156 -10.95 29.25 -6.79
N ILE A 157 -9.94 28.58 -7.35
CA ILE A 157 -9.93 28.15 -8.74
C ILE A 157 -11.02 27.10 -8.97
N LEU A 158 -11.10 26.08 -8.12
CA LEU A 158 -12.12 25.04 -8.21
C LEU A 158 -13.55 25.60 -8.03
N GLU A 159 -13.74 26.57 -7.14
CA GLU A 159 -15.01 27.28 -7.00
C GLU A 159 -15.37 28.08 -8.26
N THR A 160 -14.39 28.74 -8.87
CA THR A 160 -14.58 29.49 -10.12
C THR A 160 -14.92 28.57 -11.27
N VAL A 161 -14.18 27.48 -11.44
CA VAL A 161 -14.48 26.43 -12.43
C VAL A 161 -15.88 25.90 -12.18
N LYS A 162 -16.23 25.57 -10.92
CA LYS A 162 -17.58 25.12 -10.55
C LYS A 162 -18.66 26.14 -10.93
N ARG A 163 -18.44 27.44 -10.72
CA ARG A 163 -19.38 28.52 -11.09
C ARG A 163 -19.55 28.62 -12.61
N ILE A 164 -18.47 28.50 -13.37
CA ILE A 164 -18.51 28.53 -14.84
C ILE A 164 -19.19 27.28 -15.40
N THR A 165 -18.97 26.12 -14.78
CA THR A 165 -19.61 24.85 -15.18
C THR A 165 -21.06 24.71 -14.70
N GLN A 166 -21.64 25.74 -14.06
CA GLN A 166 -23.07 25.72 -13.76
C GLN A 166 -23.89 25.75 -15.05
N PRO A 167 -25.08 25.12 -15.07
CA PRO A 167 -25.91 25.00 -16.28
C PRO A 167 -26.13 26.32 -17.02
N ASP A 168 -26.52 27.37 -16.29
CA ASP A 168 -26.81 28.70 -16.85
C ASP A 168 -25.59 29.33 -17.53
N MET A 169 -24.40 29.16 -16.94
CA MET A 169 -23.15 29.70 -17.49
C MET A 169 -22.65 28.89 -18.69
N MET A 170 -22.75 27.56 -18.63
CA MET A 170 -22.42 26.68 -19.75
C MET A 170 -23.32 26.94 -20.96
N GLU A 171 -24.62 27.18 -20.73
CA GLU A 171 -25.55 27.56 -21.78
C GLU A 171 -25.15 28.88 -22.45
N ALA A 172 -24.79 29.90 -21.65
CA ALA A 172 -24.30 31.17 -22.18
C ALA A 172 -23.02 31.02 -23.03
N VAL A 173 -22.06 30.21 -22.56
CA VAL A 173 -20.83 29.91 -23.31
C VAL A 173 -21.12 29.17 -24.61
N ASN A 174 -21.97 28.14 -24.58
CA ASN A 174 -22.37 27.39 -25.76
C ASN A 174 -23.07 28.28 -26.79
N ASN A 175 -23.99 29.14 -26.34
CA ASN A 175 -24.67 30.11 -27.20
C ASN A 175 -23.67 31.09 -27.85
N ALA A 176 -22.68 31.58 -27.10
CA ALA A 176 -21.63 32.45 -27.63
C ALA A 176 -20.78 31.74 -28.70
N ILE A 177 -20.39 30.48 -28.48
CA ILE A 177 -19.63 29.67 -29.44
C ILE A 177 -20.42 29.47 -30.74
N VAL A 178 -21.72 29.15 -30.63
CA VAL A 178 -22.61 28.99 -31.80
C VAL A 178 -22.73 30.29 -32.58
N ILE A 179 -22.93 31.42 -31.91
CA ILE A 179 -22.99 32.74 -32.55
C ILE A 179 -21.66 33.02 -33.27
N PHE A 180 -20.52 32.83 -32.61
CA PHE A 180 -19.20 33.10 -33.21
C PHE A 180 -18.93 32.25 -34.46
N ARG A 181 -19.32 30.98 -34.45
CA ARG A 181 -19.20 30.09 -35.62
C ARG A 181 -20.09 30.49 -36.79
N ASN A 182 -21.25 31.09 -36.50
CA ASN A 182 -22.26 31.41 -37.51
C ASN A 182 -22.14 32.84 -38.06
N VAL A 183 -21.27 33.66 -37.48
CA VAL A 183 -20.93 34.98 -38.03
C VAL A 183 -19.77 34.82 -39.00
N GLU A 184 -19.99 35.17 -40.27
CA GLU A 184 -18.90 35.28 -41.26
C GLU A 184 -17.97 36.44 -40.87
N THR A 185 -16.87 36.09 -40.21
CA THR A 185 -15.89 37.07 -39.68
C THR A 185 -14.91 37.58 -40.74
N GLN A 186 -14.87 36.96 -41.92
CA GLN A 186 -13.90 37.26 -42.97
C GLN A 186 -14.40 38.28 -44.00
N ASP A 187 -15.72 38.40 -44.22
CA ASP A 187 -16.33 39.31 -45.20
C ASP A 187 -17.43 40.19 -44.55
N VAL A 188 -17.04 40.97 -43.54
CA VAL A 188 -17.96 41.95 -42.93
C VAL A 188 -18.03 43.19 -43.84
N PRO A 189 -19.19 43.50 -44.45
CA PRO A 189 -19.29 44.63 -45.37
C PRO A 189 -19.11 45.96 -44.64
N GLU A 190 -18.38 46.89 -45.26
CA GLU A 190 -18.24 48.25 -44.75
C GLU A 190 -19.60 48.94 -44.61
N MET A 191 -19.88 49.48 -43.43
CA MET A 191 -21.15 50.10 -43.07
C MET A 191 -21.00 51.62 -42.96
N GLY A 192 -21.66 52.38 -43.84
CA GLY A 192 -21.68 53.84 -43.74
C GLY A 192 -22.50 54.36 -42.54
N LEU A 193 -22.17 55.56 -42.04
CA LEU A 193 -22.78 56.16 -40.83
C LEU A 193 -24.32 56.12 -40.81
N PHE A 194 -24.97 56.45 -41.93
CA PHE A 194 -26.44 56.42 -41.99
C PHE A 194 -27.01 55.01 -41.82
N ARG A 195 -26.35 54.00 -42.41
CA ARG A 195 -26.76 52.60 -42.30
C ARG A 195 -26.60 52.11 -40.87
N VAL A 196 -25.50 52.47 -40.20
CA VAL A 196 -25.27 52.19 -38.77
C VAL A 196 -26.38 52.80 -37.91
N MET A 197 -26.71 54.08 -38.11
CA MET A 197 -27.78 54.75 -37.35
C MET A 197 -29.15 54.09 -37.55
N ARG A 198 -29.44 53.65 -38.77
CA ARG A 198 -30.66 52.89 -39.07
C ARG A 198 -30.64 51.51 -38.40
N GLU A 199 -29.50 50.83 -38.42
CA GLU A 199 -29.34 49.49 -37.84
C GLU A 199 -29.43 49.49 -36.31
N LEU A 200 -28.90 50.53 -35.66
CA LEU A 200 -29.06 50.77 -34.22
C LEU A 200 -30.53 51.02 -33.82
N ASN A 201 -31.37 51.43 -34.77
CA ASN A 201 -32.80 51.63 -34.55
C ASN A 201 -33.63 50.33 -34.70
N SER A 202 -33.00 49.22 -35.11
CA SER A 202 -33.63 47.89 -35.19
C SER A 202 -34.11 47.40 -33.82
N ARG A 203 -35.04 46.44 -33.81
CA ARG A 203 -35.59 45.90 -32.55
C ARG A 203 -34.52 45.12 -31.78
N GLU A 204 -33.64 44.44 -32.51
CA GLU A 204 -32.55 43.61 -32.02
C GLU A 204 -31.47 44.48 -31.38
N ALA A 205 -31.01 45.53 -32.08
CA ALA A 205 -30.01 46.46 -31.54
C ALA A 205 -30.52 47.20 -30.30
N LYS A 206 -31.78 47.63 -30.28
CA LYS A 206 -32.40 48.24 -29.09
C LYS A 206 -32.46 47.30 -27.90
N LYS A 207 -32.80 46.02 -28.12
CA LYS A 207 -32.78 45.00 -27.06
C LYS A 207 -31.35 44.79 -26.54
N GLY A 208 -30.36 44.70 -27.42
CA GLY A 208 -28.94 44.59 -27.05
C GLY A 208 -28.44 45.78 -26.23
N LEU A 209 -28.75 47.01 -26.67
CA LEU A 209 -28.43 48.23 -25.93
C LEU A 209 -29.14 48.28 -24.58
N GLY A 210 -30.41 47.88 -24.51
CA GLY A 210 -31.16 47.78 -23.26
C GLY A 210 -30.55 46.78 -22.28
N PHE A 211 -30.13 45.62 -22.77
CA PHE A 211 -29.37 44.64 -21.99
C PHE A 211 -28.07 45.24 -21.47
N PHE A 212 -27.26 45.86 -22.34
CA PHE A 212 -25.99 46.48 -21.96
C PHE A 212 -26.15 47.55 -20.89
N VAL A 213 -27.13 48.44 -21.05
CA VAL A 213 -27.45 49.47 -20.04
C VAL A 213 -27.88 48.83 -18.71
N THR A 214 -28.69 47.77 -18.76
CA THR A 214 -29.13 47.05 -17.55
C THR A 214 -27.97 46.34 -16.86
N PHE A 215 -27.08 45.72 -17.64
CA PHE A 215 -25.85 45.10 -17.15
C PHE A 215 -24.95 46.12 -16.45
N LEU A 216 -24.67 47.27 -17.07
CA LEU A 216 -23.88 48.34 -16.47
C LEU A 216 -24.51 48.89 -15.18
N LYS A 217 -25.84 49.05 -15.15
CA LYS A 217 -26.56 49.46 -13.94
C LYS A 217 -26.42 48.45 -12.81
N ASN A 218 -26.40 47.17 -13.11
CA ASN A 218 -26.22 46.11 -12.11
C ASN A 218 -24.76 46.01 -11.65
N LEU A 219 -23.81 46.18 -12.57
CA LEU A 219 -22.38 46.22 -12.27
C LEU A 219 -22.03 47.38 -11.33
N GLY A 220 -22.60 48.58 -11.55
CA GLY A 220 -22.39 49.73 -10.68
C GLY A 220 -23.11 49.67 -9.32
N LYS A 221 -24.03 48.70 -9.12
CA LYS A 221 -24.73 48.49 -7.85
C LYS A 221 -24.05 47.45 -6.96
N GLN A 222 -23.32 46.51 -7.54
CA GLN A 222 -22.36 45.71 -6.80
C GLN A 222 -21.12 46.58 -6.62
N GLU A 223 -20.92 47.12 -5.42
CA GLU A 223 -19.61 47.68 -5.08
C GLU A 223 -18.55 46.65 -5.45
N LEU A 224 -17.57 47.10 -6.25
CA LEU A 224 -16.38 46.35 -6.60
C LEU A 224 -15.89 45.64 -5.34
N ILE A 225 -15.72 44.32 -5.40
CA ILE A 225 -15.19 43.50 -4.31
C ILE A 225 -13.88 44.16 -3.85
N SER A 226 -13.97 44.99 -2.82
CA SER A 226 -12.84 45.68 -2.24
C SER A 226 -12.11 44.63 -1.42
N HIS A 227 -10.97 44.14 -1.93
CA HIS A 227 -10.03 43.42 -1.11
C HIS A 227 -9.68 44.30 0.10
N PRO A 228 -9.89 43.83 1.34
CA PRO A 228 -9.38 44.55 2.49
C PRO A 228 -7.86 44.54 2.37
N THR A 229 -7.28 45.72 2.09
CA THR A 229 -5.86 45.94 2.26
C THR A 229 -5.54 45.66 3.72
N GLN A 230 -4.94 44.51 4.03
CA GLN A 230 -4.37 44.27 5.34
C GLN A 230 -3.32 45.35 5.58
N LYS A 231 -3.64 46.31 6.45
CA LYS A 231 -2.65 47.21 7.02
C LYS A 231 -1.81 46.40 8.00
N GLN A 232 -0.50 46.46 7.80
CA GLN A 232 0.52 46.14 8.81
C GLN A 232 0.34 47.00 10.06
#